data_AF-A0A2R4LBF4-F1
#
_entry.id   AF-A0A2R4LBF4-F1
#
_cell.length_a   1.000
_cell.length_b   1.000
_cell.length_c   1.000
_cell.angle_alpha   90.00
_cell.angle_beta   90.00
_cell.angle_gamma   90.00
#
_symmetry.space_group_name_H-M   'P 1'
#
loop_
_entity.id
_entity.type
_entity.pdbx_description
1 polymer ?
#
loop_
_entity_poly.entity_id
_entity_poly.type
_entity_poly.pdbx_seq_one_letter_code
_entity_poly.pdbx_strand_id
1 'polypeptide(L)' 'VYDKDTCDRWSNVAKLVGGKTAEEVKKHYEILVHDVMY' A
#
# COMPACT_ATOMS: atom_id res chain seq x y z
N VAL A 1 -10.39 -4.37 -11.64
CA VAL A 1 -10.41 -3.00 -11.09
C VAL A 1 -10.56 -3.16 -9.59
N TYR A 2 -9.44 -3.21 -8.85
CA TYR A 2 -9.48 -3.22 -7.40
C TYR A 2 -9.66 -1.77 -6.96
N ASP A 3 -10.85 -1.47 -6.45
CA ASP A 3 -11.20 -0.13 -5.99
C ASP A 3 -10.18 0.35 -4.98
N LYS A 4 -9.74 1.61 -5.15
CA LYS A 4 -8.65 2.20 -4.35
C LYS A 4 -9.04 2.42 -2.87
N ASP A 5 -10.32 2.22 -2.54
CA ASP A 5 -10.91 2.36 -1.21
C ASP A 5 -11.29 1.03 -0.53
N THR A 6 -10.98 -0.12 -1.14
CA THR A 6 -11.21 -1.38 -0.43
C THR A 6 -10.09 -1.56 0.61
N CYS A 7 -10.46 -1.64 1.89
CA CYS A 7 -9.58 -1.96 3.03
C CYS A 7 -8.66 -3.18 2.77
N ASP A 8 -9.04 -4.01 1.79
CA ASP A 8 -8.35 -5.21 1.39
C ASP A 8 -7.10 -4.99 0.48
N ARG A 9 -6.93 -3.84 -0.17
CA ARG A 9 -5.76 -3.61 -1.07
C ARG A 9 -4.45 -3.70 -0.30
N TRP A 10 -4.34 -2.95 0.79
CA TRP A 10 -3.12 -2.91 1.60
C TRP A 10 -2.94 -4.20 2.40
N SER A 11 -4.03 -4.80 2.85
CA SER A 11 -4.03 -6.11 3.50
C SER A 11 -3.48 -7.21 2.59
N ASN A 12 -3.86 -7.23 1.32
CA ASN A 12 -3.35 -8.20 0.34
C ASN A 12 -1.87 -7.98 0.02
N VAL A 13 -1.44 -6.72 -0.12
CA VAL A 13 -0.03 -6.40 -0.35
C VAL A 13 0.82 -6.77 0.87
N ALA A 14 0.38 -6.44 2.08
CA ALA A 14 1.05 -6.82 3.33
C ALA A 14 1.23 -8.34 3.46
N LYS A 15 0.18 -9.12 3.13
CA LYS A 15 0.26 -10.59 3.10
C LYS A 15 1.28 -11.12 2.09
N LEU A 16 1.42 -10.48 0.94
CA LEU A 16 2.33 -10.90 -0.13
C LEU A 16 3.78 -10.53 0.15
N VAL A 17 4.03 -9.31 0.65
CA VAL A 17 5.40 -8.83 0.91
C VAL A 17 5.97 -9.49 2.17
N GLY A 18 5.12 -9.80 3.15
CA GLY A 18 5.53 -10.37 4.43
C GLY A 18 6.32 -9.36 5.28
N GLY A 19 6.11 -9.39 6.60
CA GLY A 19 6.88 -8.57 7.55
C GLY A 19 6.52 -7.09 7.62
N LYS A 20 5.39 -6.66 7.04
CA LYS A 20 4.83 -5.30 7.17
C LYS A 20 3.31 -5.35 7.33
N THR A 21 2.73 -4.43 8.10
CA THR A 21 1.25 -4.29 8.22
C THR A 21 0.67 -3.52 7.03
N ALA A 22 -0.66 -3.59 6.86
CA ALA A 22 -1.36 -2.85 5.82
C ALA A 22 -1.12 -1.33 5.91
N GLU A 23 -1.07 -0.79 7.14
CA GLU A 23 -0.81 0.62 7.40
C GLU A 23 0.62 1.02 6.99
N GLU A 24 1.62 0.19 7.30
CA GLU A 24 3.01 0.42 6.92
C GLU A 24 3.17 0.44 5.40
N VAL A 25 2.52 -0.50 4.70
CA VAL A 25 2.54 -0.55 3.24
C VAL A 25 1.89 0.71 2.65
N LYS A 26 0.76 1.17 3.18
CA LYS A 26 0.09 2.38 2.72
C LYS A 26 0.99 3.61 2.87
N LYS A 27 1.61 3.80 4.04
CA LYS A 27 2.52 4.93 4.30
C LYS A 27 3.73 4.92 3.36
N HIS A 28 4.30 3.74 3.10
CA HIS A 28 5.43 3.61 2.19
C HIS A 28 5.03 3.93 0.74
N TYR A 29 3.84 3.49 0.34
CA TYR A 29 3.29 3.80 -0.98
C TYR A 29 3.11 5.31 -1.18
N GLU A 30 2.60 6.04 -0.19
CA GLU A 30 2.41 7.49 -0.28
C GLU A 30 3.74 8.24 -0.53
N ILE A 31 4.83 7.80 0.10
CA ILE A 31 6.18 8.33 -0.14
C ILE A 31 6.63 8.04 -1.57
N LEU A 32 6.49 6.79 -2.04
CA LEU A 32 6.90 6.42 -3.40
C LEU A 32 6.11 7.17 -4.47
N VAL A 33 4.81 7.42 -4.24
CA VAL A 33 3.98 8.22 -5.15
C VAL A 33 4.45 9.66 -5.16
N HIS A 34 4.78 10.24 -4.00
CA HIS A 34 5.34 11.58 -3.93
C HIS A 34 6.63 11.71 -4.75
N ASP A 35 7.55 10.75 -4.62
CA ASP A 35 8.84 10.75 -5.32
C ASP A 35 8.73 10.57 -6.85
N VAL A 36 7.66 9.97 -7.35
CA VAL A 36 7.42 9.80 -8.80
C VAL A 36 6.71 11.01 -9.40
N MET A 37 5.92 11.72 -8.59
CA MET A 37 5.07 12.83 -9.05
C MET A 37 5.73 14.20 -8.93
N TYR A 38 6.88 14.30 -8.25
CA TYR A 38 7.72 15.49 -8.10
C TYR A 38 9.13 15.23 -8.60
#